data_AF-A0A1H3H533-F1
#
_entry.id   AF-A0A1H3H533-F1
#
_cell.length_a   1.000
_cell.length_b   1.000
_cell.length_c   1.000
_cell.angle_alpha   90.00
_cell.angle_beta   90.00
_cell.angle_gamma   90.00
#
_symmetry.space_group_name_H-M   'P 1'
#
loop_
_entity.id
_entity.type
_entity.pdbx_description
1 polymer ?
#
loop_
_entity_poly.entity_id
_entity_poly.type
_entity_poly.pdbx_seq_one_letter_code
_entity_poly.pdbx_strand_id
1 'polypeptide(L)'
;MSRTRRFAVTTVVLGVILLAHAAVTWPLFATAALFGGGAVVAFVAEGFVIALDWLEHHIGPKVLGVPLYVLFGWTGIVYLTFRIALLATDGWAAVVLAAGLATTYDVLTDHYGVENGQWTYRDSLPGPRFRGVPWWNFAGWFLISCLTSALALPFL
;
A
#
# COMPACT_ATOMS: atom_id res chain seq x y z
N MET A 1 -25.48 -3.21 0.79
CA MET A 1 -24.07 -3.53 0.42
C MET A 1 -23.38 -4.09 1.64
N SER A 2 -22.68 -5.24 1.56
CA SER A 2 -21.96 -5.80 2.73
C SER A 2 -20.82 -4.86 3.19
N ARG A 3 -20.44 -4.94 4.47
CA ARG A 3 -19.33 -4.13 5.04
C ARG A 3 -18.04 -4.29 4.23
N THR A 4 -17.71 -5.52 3.88
CA THR A 4 -16.57 -5.91 3.04
C THR A 4 -16.60 -5.25 1.65
N ARG A 5 -17.75 -5.30 0.97
CA ARG A 5 -17.88 -4.68 -0.35
C ARG A 5 -17.76 -3.16 -0.25
N ARG A 6 -18.30 -2.54 0.80
CA ARG A 6 -18.16 -1.10 1.04
C ARG A 6 -16.72 -0.69 1.24
N PHE A 7 -15.98 -1.43 2.07
CA PHE A 7 -14.55 -1.20 2.26
C PHE A 7 -13.78 -1.25 0.93
N ALA A 8 -13.90 -2.35 0.17
CA ALA A 8 -13.18 -2.49 -1.09
C ALA A 8 -13.54 -1.40 -2.11
N VAL A 9 -14.82 -1.07 -2.26
CA VAL A 9 -15.28 -0.01 -3.18
C VAL A 9 -14.75 1.35 -2.75
N THR A 10 -14.84 1.71 -1.47
CA THR A 10 -14.32 2.99 -0.97
C THR A 10 -12.81 3.09 -1.20
N THR A 11 -12.06 2.02 -0.93
CA THR A 11 -10.61 2.00 -1.16
C THR A 11 -10.25 2.18 -2.64
N VAL A 12 -10.95 1.50 -3.56
CA VAL A 12 -10.74 1.68 -5.01
C VAL A 12 -11.10 3.10 -5.44
N VAL A 13 -12.25 3.63 -5.00
CA VAL A 13 -12.68 4.99 -5.37
C VAL A 13 -11.66 6.03 -4.91
N LEU A 14 -11.16 5.93 -3.68
CA LEU A 14 -10.12 6.83 -3.19
C LEU A 14 -8.83 6.71 -4.00
N GLY A 15 -8.39 5.47 -4.30
CA GLY A 15 -7.21 5.25 -5.15
C GLY A 15 -7.37 5.85 -6.55
N VAL A 16 -8.55 5.70 -7.17
CA VAL A 16 -8.85 6.29 -8.49
C VAL A 16 -8.88 7.81 -8.44
N ILE A 17 -9.45 8.41 -7.39
CA ILE A 17 -9.44 9.87 -7.21
C ILE A 17 -8.00 10.37 -7.09
N LEU A 18 -7.15 9.69 -6.32
CA LEU A 18 -5.75 10.06 -6.15
C LEU A 18 -4.93 9.87 -7.44
N LEU A 19 -5.21 8.81 -8.21
CA LEU A 19 -4.65 8.63 -9.55
C LEU A 19 -5.06 9.75 -10.50
N ALA A 20 -6.35 10.13 -10.52
CA ALA A 20 -6.84 11.22 -11.34
C ALA A 20 -6.20 12.55 -10.94
N HIS A 21 -6.08 12.81 -9.64
CA HIS A 21 -5.38 13.99 -9.13
C HIS A 21 -3.91 13.98 -9.57
N ALA A 22 -3.21 12.84 -9.49
CA ALA A 22 -1.84 12.72 -9.98
C ALA A 22 -1.73 12.99 -11.47
N ALA A 23 -2.62 12.42 -12.29
CA ALA A 23 -2.64 12.61 -13.75
C ALA A 23 -2.85 14.07 -14.17
N VAL A 24 -3.48 14.89 -13.33
CA VAL A 24 -3.70 16.33 -13.58
C VAL A 24 -2.58 17.19 -13.01
N THR A 25 -1.86 16.73 -11.98
CA THR A 25 -0.89 17.56 -11.24
C THR A 25 0.57 17.18 -11.44
N TRP A 26 0.86 15.99 -11.98
CA TRP A 26 2.21 15.46 -12.20
C TRP A 26 2.47 15.10 -13.66
N PRO A 27 3.76 15.00 -14.06
CA PRO A 27 4.14 14.40 -15.33
C PRO A 27 3.58 12.98 -15.48
N LEU A 28 3.05 12.63 -16.65
CA LEU A 28 2.41 11.33 -16.90
C LEU A 28 3.35 10.15 -16.62
N PHE A 29 4.65 10.28 -16.89
CA PHE A 29 5.63 9.24 -16.59
C PHE A 29 5.81 9.04 -15.08
N ALA A 30 5.81 10.11 -14.28
CA ALA A 30 5.85 10.01 -12.83
C ALA A 30 4.59 9.32 -12.28
N THR A 31 3.41 9.69 -12.81
CA THR A 31 2.14 9.04 -12.46
C THR A 31 2.13 7.56 -12.82
N ALA A 32 2.54 7.20 -14.03
CA ALA A 32 2.60 5.81 -14.48
C ALA A 32 3.62 4.98 -13.68
N ALA A 33 4.79 5.55 -13.38
CA ALA A 33 5.81 4.90 -12.60
C ALA A 33 5.35 4.63 -11.15
N LEU A 34 4.71 5.60 -10.50
CA LEU A 34 4.21 5.42 -9.14
C LEU A 34 3.03 4.46 -9.08
N PHE A 35 1.97 4.69 -9.86
CA PHE A 35 0.75 3.89 -9.75
C PHE A 35 0.89 2.53 -10.43
N GLY A 36 1.41 2.49 -11.66
CA GLY A 36 1.63 1.24 -12.39
C GLY A 36 2.77 0.43 -11.79
N GLY A 37 3.94 1.06 -11.64
CA GLY A 37 5.11 0.40 -11.06
C GLY A 37 4.91 0.04 -9.59
N GLY A 38 4.33 0.91 -8.78
CA GLY A 38 3.97 0.62 -7.39
C GLY A 38 2.96 -0.51 -7.24
N ALA A 39 1.96 -0.60 -8.13
CA ALA A 39 1.05 -1.74 -8.15
C ALA A 39 1.77 -3.06 -8.46
N VAL A 40 2.76 -3.06 -9.36
CA VAL A 40 3.59 -4.25 -9.63
C VAL A 40 4.42 -4.61 -8.39
N VAL A 41 5.07 -3.65 -7.74
CA VAL A 41 5.85 -3.88 -6.51
C VAL A 41 4.98 -4.48 -5.41
N ALA A 42 3.83 -3.86 -5.14
CA ALA A 42 2.89 -4.35 -4.13
C ALA A 42 2.35 -5.75 -4.48
N PHE A 43 1.99 -5.99 -5.74
CA PHE A 43 1.50 -7.28 -6.20
C PHE A 43 2.53 -8.40 -6.00
N VAL A 44 3.79 -8.15 -6.35
CA VAL A 44 4.87 -9.14 -6.18
C VAL A 44 5.14 -9.40 -4.71
N ALA A 45 5.22 -8.35 -3.88
CA ALA A 45 5.47 -8.49 -2.45
C ALA A 45 4.35 -9.23 -1.71
N GLU A 46 3.09 -8.87 -1.97
CA GLU A 46 1.90 -9.56 -1.45
C GLU A 46 1.85 -11.01 -1.94
N GLY A 47 2.09 -11.23 -3.24
CA GLY A 47 2.11 -12.58 -3.82
C GLY A 47 3.16 -13.48 -3.16
N PHE A 48 4.32 -12.93 -2.81
CA PHE A 48 5.35 -13.66 -2.09
C PHE A 48 4.92 -14.08 -0.69
N VAL A 49 4.37 -13.16 0.13
CA VAL A 49 3.93 -13.51 1.50
C VAL A 49 2.71 -14.43 1.52
N ILE A 50 1.83 -14.31 0.53
CA ILE A 50 0.69 -15.23 0.35
C ILE A 50 1.18 -16.62 -0.08
N ALA A 51 2.15 -16.71 -0.99
CA ALA A 51 2.72 -17.99 -1.43
C ALA A 51 3.44 -18.73 -0.29
N LEU A 52 3.94 -18.02 0.71
CA LEU A 52 4.51 -18.58 1.93
C LEU A 52 3.46 -18.92 3.01
N ASP A 53 2.16 -18.70 2.75
CA ASP A 53 1.06 -18.85 3.71
C ASP A 53 1.26 -17.99 4.97
N TRP A 54 1.79 -16.77 4.82
CA TRP A 54 1.95 -15.82 5.92
C TRP A 54 0.75 -14.88 6.05
N LEU A 55 0.04 -14.67 4.94
CA LEU A 55 -1.09 -13.77 4.83
C LEU A 55 -2.18 -14.42 3.99
N GLU A 56 -3.40 -14.44 4.52
CA GLU A 56 -4.60 -14.79 3.77
C GLU A 56 -5.56 -13.61 3.76
N HIS A 57 -5.91 -13.13 2.57
CA HIS A 57 -6.99 -12.15 2.42
C HIS A 57 -8.32 -12.87 2.27
N HIS A 58 -9.43 -12.26 2.70
CA HIS A 58 -10.79 -12.80 2.57
C HIS A 58 -11.69 -11.97 1.65
N ILE A 59 -11.14 -10.89 1.09
CA ILE A 59 -11.87 -9.99 0.19
C ILE A 59 -11.47 -10.29 -1.26
N GLY A 60 -12.47 -10.45 -2.13
CA GLY A 60 -12.29 -10.56 -3.58
C GLY A 60 -12.72 -9.30 -4.35
N PRO A 61 -12.41 -9.21 -5.65
CA PRO A 61 -11.70 -10.20 -6.47
C PRO A 61 -10.17 -10.23 -6.19
N LYS A 62 -9.55 -11.38 -6.47
CA LYS A 62 -8.11 -11.64 -6.25
C LYS A 62 -7.44 -12.18 -7.50
N VAL A 63 -6.15 -11.93 -7.64
CA VAL A 63 -5.27 -12.57 -8.63
C VAL A 63 -4.10 -13.18 -7.85
N LEU A 64 -3.88 -14.50 -7.99
CA LEU A 64 -2.88 -15.24 -7.21
C LEU A 64 -2.99 -15.00 -5.69
N GLY A 65 -4.22 -14.86 -5.19
CA GLY A 65 -4.50 -14.55 -3.78
C GLY A 65 -4.42 -13.06 -3.40
N VAL A 66 -3.73 -12.23 -4.20
CA VAL A 66 -3.60 -10.78 -3.97
C VAL A 66 -4.93 -10.08 -4.33
N PRO A 67 -5.59 -9.36 -3.40
CA PRO A 67 -6.81 -8.64 -3.70
C PRO A 67 -6.56 -7.41 -4.58
N LEU A 68 -7.38 -7.22 -5.60
CA LEU A 68 -7.16 -6.12 -6.55
C LEU A 68 -7.34 -4.73 -5.93
N TYR A 69 -8.21 -4.58 -4.91
CA TYR A 69 -8.43 -3.28 -4.27
C TYR A 69 -7.20 -2.78 -3.51
N VAL A 70 -6.34 -3.69 -3.02
CA VAL A 70 -5.11 -3.36 -2.28
C VAL A 70 -4.17 -2.55 -3.17
N LEU A 71 -4.10 -2.89 -4.46
CA LEU A 71 -3.24 -2.22 -5.44
C LEU A 71 -3.65 -0.74 -5.63
N PHE A 72 -4.94 -0.43 -5.59
CA PHE A 72 -5.44 0.95 -5.66
C PHE A 72 -5.24 1.70 -4.34
N GLY A 73 -5.53 1.03 -3.22
CA GLY A 73 -5.41 1.63 -1.90
C GLY A 73 -3.98 2.07 -1.61
N TRP A 74 -3.03 1.15 -1.75
CA TRP A 74 -1.64 1.42 -1.37
C TRP A 74 -0.92 2.38 -2.30
N THR A 75 -1.11 2.26 -3.61
CA THR A 75 -0.52 3.26 -4.54
C THR A 75 -1.10 4.64 -4.28
N GLY A 76 -2.39 4.75 -3.96
CA GLY A 76 -3.01 6.01 -3.53
C GLY A 76 -2.41 6.56 -2.25
N ILE A 77 -2.27 5.75 -1.20
CA ILE A 77 -1.66 6.18 0.08
C ILE A 77 -0.22 6.63 -0.12
N VAL A 78 0.60 5.86 -0.85
CA VAL A 78 1.99 6.22 -1.12
C VAL A 78 2.07 7.51 -1.94
N TYR A 79 1.21 7.70 -2.95
CA TYR A 79 1.13 8.96 -3.68
C TYR A 79 0.82 10.13 -2.73
N LEU A 80 -0.19 9.99 -1.87
CA LEU A 80 -0.59 11.04 -0.95
C LEU A 80 0.53 11.39 0.03
N THR A 81 1.16 10.41 0.66
CA THR A 81 2.24 10.65 1.62
C THR A 81 3.49 11.20 0.93
N PHE A 82 3.78 10.79 -0.30
CA PHE A 82 4.89 11.32 -1.07
C PHE A 82 4.64 12.76 -1.52
N ARG A 83 3.42 13.12 -1.92
CA ARG A 83 3.03 14.51 -2.16
C ARG A 83 3.22 15.38 -0.92
N ILE A 84 2.83 14.89 0.26
CA ILE A 84 3.03 15.61 1.53
C ILE A 84 4.53 15.75 1.83
N ALA A 85 5.31 14.68 1.67
CA ALA A 85 6.75 14.72 1.91
C ALA A 85 7.46 15.73 1.00
N LEU A 86 7.05 15.82 -0.27
CA LEU A 86 7.58 16.78 -1.24
C LEU A 86 7.26 18.25 -0.91
N LEU A 87 6.34 18.53 0.02
CA LEU A 87 6.14 19.89 0.56
C LEU A 87 7.22 20.26 1.59
N ALA A 88 7.90 19.28 2.18
CA ALA A 88 8.86 19.48 3.25
C ALA A 88 10.33 19.26 2.82
N THR A 89 10.56 18.37 1.86
CA THR A 89 11.91 17.98 1.40
C THR A 89 11.84 17.39 -0.02
N ASP A 90 12.97 17.01 -0.61
CA ASP A 90 13.09 16.50 -1.96
C ASP A 90 13.91 15.19 -2.03
N GLY A 91 14.02 14.63 -3.24
CA GLY A 91 14.84 13.46 -3.53
C GLY A 91 14.58 12.26 -2.63
N TRP A 92 15.66 11.60 -2.21
CA TRP A 92 15.59 10.42 -1.33
C TRP A 92 15.09 10.73 0.09
N ALA A 93 15.29 11.95 0.58
CA ALA A 93 14.74 12.36 1.87
C ALA A 93 13.19 12.37 1.83
N ALA A 94 12.60 12.85 0.73
CA ALA A 94 11.16 12.79 0.52
C ALA A 94 10.65 11.35 0.43
N VAL A 95 11.40 10.44 -0.21
CA VAL A 95 11.05 9.01 -0.28
C VAL A 95 11.00 8.37 1.11
N VAL A 96 12.03 8.58 1.93
CA VAL A 96 12.08 8.01 3.29
C VAL A 96 10.98 8.59 4.17
N LEU A 97 10.73 9.90 4.09
CA LEU A 97 9.64 10.55 4.82
C LEU A 97 8.27 10.02 4.39
N ALA A 98 8.03 9.88 3.08
CA ALA A 98 6.80 9.34 2.53
C ALA A 98 6.53 7.90 2.99
N ALA A 99 7.57 7.07 2.99
CA ALA A 99 7.50 5.71 3.49
C ALA A 99 7.18 5.66 4.98
N GLY A 100 7.83 6.50 5.80
CA GLY A 100 7.51 6.61 7.23
C GLY A 100 6.06 7.01 7.49
N LEU A 101 5.53 7.97 6.72
CA LEU A 101 4.13 8.40 6.81
C LEU A 101 3.16 7.29 6.37
N ALA A 102 3.46 6.57 5.28
CA ALA A 102 2.64 5.46 4.79
C ALA A 102 2.64 4.27 5.77
N THR A 103 3.80 3.92 6.34
CA THR A 103 3.89 2.91 7.40
C THR A 103 3.18 3.36 8.68
N THR A 104 3.18 4.65 9.01
CA THR A 104 2.39 5.15 10.14
C THR A 104 0.89 4.96 9.90
N TYR A 105 0.41 5.21 8.67
CA TYR A 105 -0.97 4.88 8.29
C TYR A 105 -1.26 3.38 8.47
N ASP A 106 -0.35 2.51 8.07
CA ASP A 106 -0.44 1.05 8.27
C ASP A 106 -0.61 0.67 9.75
N VAL A 107 0.31 1.16 10.60
CA VAL A 107 0.30 0.95 12.06
C VAL A 107 -1.03 1.38 12.67
N LEU A 108 -1.60 2.48 12.18
CA LEU A 108 -2.85 3.02 12.68
C LEU A 108 -4.09 2.31 12.16
N THR A 109 -4.03 1.61 11.02
CA THR A 109 -5.25 1.15 10.33
C THR A 109 -5.33 -0.34 10.04
N ASP A 110 -4.20 -1.04 9.88
CA ASP A 110 -4.19 -2.43 9.40
C ASP A 110 -4.91 -3.40 10.37
N HIS A 111 -4.80 -3.16 11.68
CA HIS A 111 -5.50 -3.94 12.70
C HIS A 111 -7.02 -4.00 12.50
N TYR A 112 -7.64 -2.97 11.92
CA TYR A 112 -9.08 -3.00 11.63
C TYR A 112 -9.43 -4.05 10.58
N GLY A 113 -8.56 -4.35 9.64
CA GLY A 113 -8.80 -5.42 8.68
C GLY A 113 -8.75 -6.78 9.35
N VAL A 114 -7.79 -6.99 10.26
CA VAL A 114 -7.72 -8.21 11.09
C VAL A 114 -8.98 -8.36 11.94
N GLU A 115 -9.37 -7.32 12.68
CA GLU A 115 -10.55 -7.32 13.55
C GLU A 115 -11.86 -7.54 12.78
N ASN A 116 -11.96 -7.01 11.56
CA ASN A 116 -13.13 -7.20 10.70
C ASN A 116 -13.07 -8.51 9.87
N GLY A 117 -12.07 -9.37 10.09
CA GLY A 117 -11.90 -10.63 9.36
C GLY A 117 -11.63 -10.45 7.87
N GLN A 118 -11.08 -9.30 7.46
CA GLN A 118 -10.77 -8.98 6.07
C GLN A 118 -9.51 -9.69 5.57
N TRP A 119 -8.56 -9.92 6.47
CA TRP A 119 -7.39 -10.76 6.26
C TRP A 119 -6.95 -11.40 7.58
N THR A 120 -6.06 -12.37 7.49
CA THR A 120 -5.46 -13.05 8.63
C THR A 120 -3.99 -13.27 8.38
N TYR A 121 -3.19 -12.86 9.36
CA TYR A 121 -1.76 -13.16 9.41
C TYR A 121 -1.54 -14.48 10.14
N ARG A 122 -0.79 -15.39 9.51
CA ARG A 122 -0.43 -16.68 10.10
C ARG A 122 0.83 -16.55 10.96
N ASP A 123 0.93 -17.40 11.99
CA ASP A 123 2.02 -17.35 12.98
C ASP A 123 3.26 -18.15 12.54
N SER A 124 3.52 -18.23 11.24
CA SER A 124 4.64 -18.97 10.66
C SER A 124 5.99 -18.25 10.79
N LEU A 125 5.98 -16.92 10.92
CA LEU A 125 7.18 -16.12 11.22
C LEU A 125 7.11 -15.58 12.66
N PRO A 126 8.05 -15.94 13.56
CA PRO A 126 8.04 -15.48 14.94
C PRO A 126 8.37 -13.99 15.04
N GLY A 127 7.88 -13.36 16.12
CA GLY A 127 8.24 -11.99 16.48
C GLY A 127 7.09 -11.19 17.09
N PRO A 128 7.34 -9.92 17.43
CA PRO A 128 6.34 -9.06 18.04
C PRO A 128 5.19 -8.77 17.05
N ARG A 129 3.99 -8.63 17.62
CA ARG A 129 2.80 -8.15 16.92
C ARG A 129 2.29 -6.90 17.60
N PHE A 130 1.78 -5.97 16.82
CA PHE A 130 1.08 -4.80 17.32
C PHE A 130 -0.38 -4.88 16.86
N ARG A 131 -1.32 -4.97 17.82
CA ARG A 131 -2.75 -5.13 17.54
C ARG A 131 -3.08 -6.26 16.53
N GLY A 132 -2.39 -7.40 16.67
CA GLY A 132 -2.59 -8.56 15.79
C GLY A 132 -1.82 -8.52 14.46
N VAL A 133 -1.17 -7.39 14.14
CA VAL A 133 -0.38 -7.22 12.91
C VAL A 133 1.09 -7.52 13.20
N PRO A 134 1.76 -8.39 12.45
CA PRO A 134 3.15 -8.76 12.71
C PRO A 134 4.12 -7.67 12.28
N TRP A 135 5.27 -7.57 12.97
CA TRP A 135 6.29 -6.55 12.71
C TRP A 135 6.77 -6.50 11.25
N TRP A 136 6.83 -7.65 10.59
CA TRP A 136 7.30 -7.76 9.21
C TRP A 136 6.35 -7.10 8.22
N ASN A 137 5.06 -6.94 8.55
CA ASN A 137 4.11 -6.21 7.71
C ASN A 137 4.52 -4.74 7.61
N PHE A 138 4.79 -4.10 8.75
CA PHE A 138 5.21 -2.70 8.78
C PHE A 138 6.55 -2.49 8.07
N ALA A 139 7.50 -3.41 8.25
CA ALA A 139 8.79 -3.38 7.55
C ALA A 139 8.62 -3.57 6.02
N GLY A 140 7.74 -4.48 5.61
CA GLY A 140 7.38 -4.72 4.23
C GLY A 140 6.77 -3.48 3.57
N TRP A 141 5.75 -2.89 4.19
CA TRP A 141 5.10 -1.68 3.68
C TRP A 141 6.01 -0.47 3.67
N PHE A 142 6.95 -0.35 4.61
CA PHE A 142 7.99 0.67 4.55
C PHE A 142 8.86 0.52 3.28
N LEU A 143 9.34 -0.70 3.01
CA LEU A 143 10.16 -0.97 1.83
C LEU A 143 9.37 -0.79 0.52
N ILE A 144 8.14 -1.29 0.46
CA ILE A 144 7.23 -1.13 -0.70
C ILE A 144 6.98 0.35 -0.97
N SER A 145 6.75 1.16 0.08
CA SER A 145 6.51 2.59 -0.04
C SER A 145 7.75 3.35 -0.50
N CYS A 146 8.94 2.96 -0.03
CA CYS A 146 10.22 3.49 -0.51
C CYS A 146 10.40 3.22 -2.01
N LEU A 147 10.25 1.96 -2.43
CA LEU A 147 10.39 1.57 -3.84
C LEU A 147 9.37 2.30 -4.71
N THR A 148 8.11 2.31 -4.30
CA THR A 148 7.02 2.94 -5.05
C THR A 148 7.22 4.44 -5.23
N SER A 149 7.63 5.16 -4.18
CA SER A 149 7.94 6.60 -4.27
C SER A 149 9.17 6.86 -5.12
N ALA A 150 10.23 6.04 -4.96
CA ALA A 150 11.47 6.18 -5.71
C ALA A 150 11.30 5.98 -7.23
N LEU A 151 10.33 5.16 -7.66
CA LEU A 151 10.01 4.98 -9.08
C LEU A 151 9.60 6.29 -9.77
N ALA A 152 9.02 7.25 -9.04
CA ALA A 152 8.62 8.53 -9.59
C ALA A 152 9.75 9.56 -9.64
N LEU A 153 10.80 9.42 -8.80
CA LEU A 153 11.88 10.42 -8.68
C LEU A 153 12.53 10.82 -10.02
N PRO A 154 12.84 9.91 -10.97
CA PRO A 154 13.47 10.29 -12.23
C PRO A 154 12.58 11.14 -13.16
N PHE A 155 11.29 11.27 -12.83
CA PHE A 155 10.28 11.90 -13.68
C PHE A 155 9.62 13.12 -13.03
N LEU A 156 10.05 13.51 -11.82
CA LEU A 156 9.59 14.68 -11.07
C LEU A 156 10.63 15.80 -11.13
#